data_AF-A0A7J5JQE3-F1
#
_entry.id   AF-A0A7J5JQE3-F1
#
_cell.length_a   1.000
_cell.length_b   1.000
_cell.length_c   1.000
_cell.angle_alpha   90.00
_cell.angle_beta   90.00
_cell.angle_gamma   90.00
#
_symmetry.space_group_name_H-M   'P 1'
#
loop_
_entity.id
_entity.type
_entity.pdbx_description
1 polymer ?
#
loop_
_entity_poly.entity_id
_entity_poly.type
_entity_poly.pdbx_seq_one_letter_code
_entity_poly.pdbx_strand_id
1 'polypeptide(L)'
;MAAYISDDPKLLDELFRKEGEGCLLVGYETGKEKPHAESSYMLYPADPDRQDPVYTFMALFSRETIKAKHAAFVPDTWLEIYSFPKMTDVPVLTGDIAKKEYINRFFLPYVREKGKVPLISIHLRNALFAQSRSDILIESGELPKLTAEQLDGLLQFHRKQDELAARYNYNPVHKLPLHAVETSKGILFFSDTQTGWDGLKSFYQQLSGNYFRVHSEPGPVRQYQVNSLSDDICPLVDACYRKNPQNGEREYDFDETIFSKDTFRDRNRWRQMFETNMEPTASEFLRLTEFAGCPANRSNADISKLLYLIENGFKRDLVVDPAFGYRNVFQEYVTRIDNCINGQSSGLNLADVLDEMRRKAENILQTEFDVRGHRTLERALNDTSVPFLIGGTDAGQAMRQVLLEGKWIYSSKISESMPGLHFLHADKKCNRVMAYSKPPAGKAVYQEKNGRIIPYTAALKKETKTKKNNSPKL
;
A
#
# COMPACT_ATOMS: atom_id res chain seq x y z
N MET A 1 0.91 -32.45 14.50
CA MET A 1 -0.32 -33.26 14.37
C MET A 1 -0.89 -33.19 12.95
N ALA A 2 -0.11 -33.50 11.90
CA ALA A 2 -0.57 -33.36 10.50
C ALA A 2 -0.15 -34.55 9.60
N ALA A 3 0.26 -35.68 10.19
CA ALA A 3 0.91 -36.77 9.47
C ALA A 3 -0.03 -37.83 8.87
N TYR A 4 -1.36 -37.70 9.03
CA TYR A 4 -2.30 -38.81 8.73
C TYR A 4 -3.32 -38.55 7.62
N ILE A 5 -3.40 -37.33 7.07
CA ILE A 5 -4.26 -37.06 5.90
C ILE A 5 -3.37 -37.10 4.67
N SER A 6 -3.23 -38.31 4.11
CA SER A 6 -2.46 -38.52 2.90
C SER A 6 -3.35 -38.29 1.68
N ASP A 7 -2.88 -37.46 0.76
CA ASP A 7 -3.45 -37.31 -0.59
C ASP A 7 -2.84 -38.34 -1.57
N ASP A 8 -2.20 -39.39 -1.05
CA ASP A 8 -1.60 -40.45 -1.85
C ASP A 8 -2.71 -41.19 -2.61
N PRO A 9 -2.73 -41.13 -3.95
CA PRO A 9 -3.74 -41.82 -4.76
C PRO A 9 -3.76 -43.33 -4.51
N LYS A 10 -2.65 -43.93 -4.07
CA LYS A 10 -2.58 -45.37 -3.76
C LYS A 10 -3.50 -45.77 -2.63
N LEU A 11 -3.66 -44.92 -1.61
CA LEU A 11 -4.52 -45.23 -0.47
C LEU A 11 -6.01 -45.20 -0.85
N LEU A 12 -6.39 -44.31 -1.77
CA LEU A 12 -7.74 -44.30 -2.34
C LEU A 12 -7.96 -45.54 -3.20
N ASP A 13 -7.01 -45.90 -4.06
CA ASP A 13 -7.08 -47.09 -4.92
C ASP A 13 -7.20 -48.38 -4.10
N GLU A 14 -6.42 -48.52 -3.03
CA GLU A 14 -6.48 -49.65 -2.10
C GLU A 14 -7.83 -49.71 -1.39
N LEU A 15 -8.36 -48.56 -0.94
CA LEU A 15 -9.67 -48.49 -0.31
C LEU A 15 -10.78 -48.95 -1.26
N PHE A 16 -10.79 -48.50 -2.52
CA PHE A 16 -11.80 -48.92 -3.52
C PHE A 16 -11.75 -50.42 -3.83
N ARG A 17 -10.60 -51.08 -3.64
CA ARG A 17 -10.44 -52.54 -3.86
C ARG A 17 -10.79 -53.39 -2.64
N LYS A 18 -11.09 -52.77 -1.50
CA LYS A 18 -11.41 -53.47 -0.25
C LYS A 18 -12.80 -54.11 -0.33
N GLU A 19 -12.88 -55.44 -0.15
CA GLU A 19 -14.15 -56.18 -0.13
C GLU A 19 -15.00 -55.96 1.14
N GLY A 20 -14.49 -55.18 2.10
CA GLY A 20 -15.13 -54.90 3.39
C GLY A 20 -15.56 -53.44 3.57
N GLU A 21 -15.97 -53.12 4.80
CA GLU A 21 -16.42 -51.77 5.15
C GLU A 21 -15.32 -50.72 4.96
N GLY A 22 -15.71 -49.55 4.48
CA GLY A 22 -14.84 -48.39 4.35
C GLY A 22 -15.60 -47.08 4.49
N CYS A 23 -14.90 -46.05 4.90
CA CYS A 23 -15.43 -44.69 5.01
C CYS A 23 -14.72 -43.75 4.04
N LEU A 24 -15.49 -42.90 3.37
CA LEU A 24 -14.99 -41.82 2.53
C LEU A 24 -15.35 -40.48 3.15
N LEU A 25 -14.34 -39.61 3.27
CA LEU A 25 -14.58 -38.20 3.52
C LEU A 25 -14.59 -37.45 2.19
N VAL A 26 -15.68 -36.72 1.94
CA VAL A 26 -15.93 -36.00 0.71
C VAL A 26 -16.19 -34.53 1.02
N GLY A 27 -15.48 -33.66 0.32
CA GLY A 27 -15.71 -32.23 0.34
C GLY A 27 -16.24 -31.77 -1.02
N TYR A 28 -17.35 -31.03 -1.04
CA TYR A 28 -17.95 -30.55 -2.29
C TYR A 28 -18.78 -29.28 -2.09
N GLU A 29 -18.91 -28.48 -3.13
CA GLU A 29 -19.74 -27.26 -3.12
C GLU A 29 -21.13 -27.54 -3.68
N THR A 30 -22.16 -27.05 -2.99
CA THR A 30 -23.57 -27.21 -3.41
C THR A 30 -24.06 -25.95 -4.09
N GLY A 31 -24.04 -25.93 -5.43
CA GLY A 31 -24.66 -24.85 -6.21
C GLY A 31 -24.50 -25.10 -7.70
N LYS A 32 -25.59 -25.09 -8.47
CA LYS A 32 -25.48 -25.34 -9.94
C LYS A 32 -25.05 -24.11 -10.73
N GLU A 33 -25.12 -22.92 -10.15
CA GLU A 33 -25.06 -21.64 -10.87
C GLU A 33 -23.71 -20.92 -10.77
N LYS A 34 -22.80 -21.36 -9.89
CA LYS A 34 -21.51 -20.69 -9.63
C LYS A 34 -20.35 -21.61 -10.06
N PRO A 35 -19.30 -21.08 -10.72
CA PRO A 35 -18.11 -21.86 -11.03
C PRO A 35 -17.39 -22.24 -9.74
N HIS A 36 -17.17 -23.52 -9.50
CA HIS A 36 -16.51 -24.02 -8.29
C HIS A 36 -15.03 -24.31 -8.54
N ALA A 37 -14.16 -23.89 -7.64
CA ALA A 37 -12.73 -24.18 -7.73
C ALA A 37 -12.45 -25.66 -7.46
N GLU A 38 -11.50 -26.25 -8.19
CA GLU A 38 -11.06 -27.64 -7.96
C GLU A 38 -10.56 -27.83 -6.52
N SER A 39 -9.95 -26.78 -5.95
CA SER A 39 -9.44 -26.77 -4.57
C SER A 39 -10.52 -26.95 -3.51
N SER A 40 -11.80 -26.75 -3.85
CA SER A 40 -12.95 -26.96 -2.96
C SER A 40 -13.45 -28.41 -2.95
N TYR A 41 -12.97 -29.25 -3.88
CA TYR A 41 -13.36 -30.66 -4.00
C TYR A 41 -12.34 -31.57 -3.36
N MET A 42 -12.83 -32.47 -2.50
CA MET A 42 -11.99 -33.27 -1.63
C MET A 42 -12.47 -34.70 -1.62
N LEU A 43 -11.53 -35.65 -1.65
CA LEU A 43 -11.83 -37.06 -1.51
C LEU A 43 -10.66 -37.71 -0.77
N TYR A 44 -10.94 -38.27 0.40
CA TYR A 44 -9.96 -38.92 1.26
C TYR A 44 -10.54 -40.19 1.89
N PRO A 45 -9.72 -41.22 2.11
CA PRO A 45 -10.11 -42.33 2.97
C PRO A 45 -10.28 -41.81 4.41
N ALA A 46 -11.42 -42.13 5.05
CA ALA A 46 -11.68 -41.72 6.44
C ALA A 46 -11.17 -42.73 7.49
N ASP A 47 -10.61 -43.86 7.04
CA ASP A 47 -10.09 -44.96 7.87
C ASP A 47 -8.79 -45.54 7.28
N PRO A 48 -7.63 -44.91 7.54
CA PRO A 48 -6.36 -45.44 7.03
C PRO A 48 -5.86 -46.66 7.82
N ASP A 49 -6.18 -46.80 9.12
CA ASP A 49 -5.62 -47.84 10.01
C ASP A 49 -6.41 -48.07 11.34
N ARG A 50 -7.76 -48.07 11.34
CA ARG A 50 -8.63 -48.17 12.55
C ARG A 50 -8.62 -46.94 13.48
N GLN A 51 -8.52 -45.73 12.93
CA GLN A 51 -8.80 -44.52 13.71
C GLN A 51 -10.27 -44.11 13.52
N ASP A 52 -10.87 -43.59 14.60
CA ASP A 52 -12.23 -43.06 14.63
C ASP A 52 -12.44 -42.06 13.46
N PRO A 53 -13.44 -42.26 12.58
CA PRO A 53 -13.77 -41.32 11.51
C PRO A 53 -13.93 -39.87 11.98
N VAL A 54 -14.32 -39.66 13.24
CA VAL A 54 -14.38 -38.34 13.89
C VAL A 54 -12.98 -37.70 14.00
N TYR A 55 -11.93 -38.47 14.29
CA TYR A 55 -10.57 -37.94 14.38
C TYR A 55 -10.05 -37.50 13.01
N THR A 56 -10.24 -38.33 11.97
CA THR A 56 -9.87 -37.99 10.58
C THR A 56 -10.62 -36.74 10.11
N PHE A 57 -11.90 -36.63 10.46
CA PHE A 57 -12.71 -35.45 10.22
C PHE A 57 -12.14 -34.21 10.92
N MET A 58 -11.83 -34.29 12.22
CA MET A 58 -11.34 -33.14 12.99
C MET A 58 -9.97 -32.66 12.50
N ALA A 59 -9.09 -33.58 12.10
CA ALA A 59 -7.81 -33.23 11.48
C ALA A 59 -7.99 -32.50 10.14
N LEU A 60 -8.91 -32.97 9.30
CA LEU A 60 -9.23 -32.34 8.01
C LEU A 60 -9.92 -31.00 8.21
N PHE A 61 -10.89 -30.94 9.12
CA PHE A 61 -11.57 -29.71 9.51
C PHE A 61 -10.59 -28.65 10.01
N SER A 62 -9.62 -29.03 10.85
CA SER A 62 -8.54 -28.14 11.26
C SER A 62 -7.69 -27.67 10.08
N ARG A 63 -7.37 -28.55 9.14
CA ARG A 63 -6.59 -28.20 7.94
C ARG A 63 -7.34 -27.23 7.03
N GLU A 64 -8.61 -27.49 6.76
CA GLU A 64 -9.45 -26.63 5.93
C GLU A 64 -9.78 -25.31 6.62
N THR A 65 -9.91 -25.29 7.94
CA THR A 65 -9.98 -24.06 8.74
C THR A 65 -8.74 -23.20 8.58
N ILE A 66 -7.54 -23.79 8.66
CA ILE A 66 -6.28 -23.06 8.47
C ILE A 66 -6.18 -22.52 7.04
N LYS A 67 -6.56 -23.32 6.04
CA LYS A 67 -6.59 -22.86 4.63
C LYS A 67 -7.60 -21.72 4.45
N ALA A 68 -8.80 -21.84 5.01
CA ALA A 68 -9.85 -20.84 4.90
C ALA A 68 -9.47 -19.51 5.57
N LYS A 69 -8.67 -19.52 6.63
CA LYS A 69 -8.11 -18.29 7.24
C LYS A 69 -7.19 -17.53 6.29
N HIS A 70 -6.48 -18.24 5.42
CA HIS A 70 -5.59 -17.67 4.42
C HIS A 70 -6.24 -17.56 3.04
N ALA A 71 -7.53 -17.86 2.93
CA ALA A 71 -8.27 -17.82 1.69
C ALA A 71 -8.84 -16.42 1.44
N ALA A 72 -9.01 -16.08 0.17
CA ALA A 72 -9.65 -14.84 -0.26
C ALA A 72 -11.13 -14.77 0.16
N PHE A 73 -11.76 -15.93 0.31
CA PHE A 73 -13.07 -16.13 0.92
C PHE A 73 -13.19 -17.57 1.42
N VAL A 74 -14.15 -17.81 2.32
CA VAL A 74 -14.49 -19.16 2.78
C VAL A 74 -15.37 -19.83 1.70
N PRO A 75 -14.93 -20.94 1.10
CA PRO A 75 -15.70 -21.62 0.07
C PRO A 75 -17.00 -22.22 0.62
N ASP A 76 -17.98 -22.42 -0.26
CA ASP A 76 -19.32 -22.89 0.11
C ASP A 76 -19.37 -24.42 0.16
N THR A 77 -18.45 -24.98 0.96
CA THR A 77 -18.11 -26.40 0.94
C THR A 77 -18.81 -27.16 2.07
N TRP A 78 -19.47 -28.25 1.70
CA TRP A 78 -19.88 -29.32 2.60
C TRP A 78 -18.72 -30.27 2.82
N LEU A 79 -18.48 -30.66 4.07
CA LEU A 79 -17.56 -31.71 4.44
C LEU A 79 -18.37 -32.84 5.06
N GLU A 80 -18.37 -34.00 4.40
CA GLU A 80 -19.22 -35.13 4.77
C GLU A 80 -18.44 -36.43 4.85
N ILE A 81 -18.84 -37.33 5.75
CA ILE A 81 -18.32 -38.69 5.81
C ILE A 81 -19.43 -39.68 5.48
N TYR A 82 -19.15 -40.58 4.55
CA TYR A 82 -20.03 -41.68 4.18
C TYR A 82 -19.39 -43.03 4.56
N SER A 83 -20.14 -43.91 5.21
CA SER A 83 -19.76 -45.33 5.40
C SER A 83 -20.42 -46.21 4.35
N PHE A 84 -19.62 -47.13 3.81
CA PHE A 84 -20.03 -48.13 2.83
C PHE A 84 -19.70 -49.52 3.36
N PRO A 85 -20.68 -50.45 3.41
CA PRO A 85 -20.44 -51.83 3.83
C PRO A 85 -19.44 -52.60 2.96
N LYS A 86 -19.34 -52.22 1.67
CA LYS A 86 -18.41 -52.77 0.69
C LYS A 86 -17.92 -51.64 -0.21
N MET A 87 -16.62 -51.41 -0.23
CA MET A 87 -16.04 -50.35 -1.07
C MET A 87 -16.05 -50.69 -2.55
N THR A 88 -16.03 -51.98 -2.91
CA THR A 88 -16.14 -52.46 -4.30
C THR A 88 -17.45 -52.05 -4.98
N ASP A 89 -18.48 -51.71 -4.21
CA ASP A 89 -19.78 -51.28 -4.73
C ASP A 89 -19.81 -49.77 -5.05
N VAL A 90 -18.81 -49.02 -4.59
CA VAL A 90 -18.70 -47.56 -4.79
C VAL A 90 -18.04 -47.31 -6.15
N PRO A 91 -18.54 -46.35 -6.97
CA PRO A 91 -17.89 -45.98 -8.22
C PRO A 91 -16.41 -45.65 -7.98
N VAL A 92 -15.51 -46.23 -8.75
CA VAL A 92 -14.06 -46.04 -8.55
C VAL A 92 -13.62 -44.71 -9.20
N LEU A 93 -12.76 -43.96 -8.52
CA LEU A 93 -12.05 -42.84 -9.12
C LEU A 93 -10.94 -43.38 -10.03
N THR A 94 -11.06 -43.19 -11.34
CA THR A 94 -10.01 -43.54 -12.30
C THR A 94 -9.03 -42.37 -12.48
N GLY A 95 -7.75 -42.66 -12.71
CA GLY A 95 -6.68 -41.65 -12.73
C GLY A 95 -6.76 -40.59 -13.83
N ASP A 96 -7.65 -40.77 -14.81
CA ASP A 96 -7.96 -39.84 -15.90
C ASP A 96 -9.06 -38.82 -15.57
N ILE A 97 -9.77 -38.99 -14.45
CA ILE A 97 -10.90 -38.13 -14.05
C ILE A 97 -10.48 -37.23 -12.88
N ALA A 98 -10.77 -35.92 -12.97
CA ALA A 98 -10.55 -34.99 -11.87
C ALA A 98 -11.51 -35.25 -10.69
N LYS A 99 -11.07 -34.96 -9.45
CA LYS A 99 -11.89 -35.21 -8.24
C LYS A 99 -13.25 -34.51 -8.31
N LYS A 100 -13.29 -33.26 -8.76
CA LYS A 100 -14.54 -32.52 -8.98
C LYS A 100 -15.48 -33.22 -9.94
N GLU A 101 -14.97 -33.74 -11.04
CA GLU A 101 -15.77 -34.44 -12.04
C GLU A 101 -16.29 -35.76 -11.47
N TYR A 102 -15.42 -36.54 -10.84
CA TYR A 102 -15.76 -37.78 -10.18
C TYR A 102 -16.88 -37.59 -9.14
N ILE A 103 -16.70 -36.62 -8.22
CA ILE A 103 -17.64 -36.35 -7.14
C ILE A 103 -19.01 -35.97 -7.69
N ASN A 104 -19.05 -35.05 -8.66
CA ASN A 104 -20.31 -34.51 -9.18
C ASN A 104 -21.04 -35.47 -10.11
N ARG A 105 -20.31 -36.20 -10.98
CA ARG A 105 -20.91 -37.04 -12.03
C ARG A 105 -21.15 -38.48 -11.63
N PHE A 106 -20.40 -39.00 -10.64
CA PHE A 106 -20.45 -40.41 -10.28
C PHE A 106 -20.79 -40.63 -8.81
N PHE A 107 -20.02 -40.05 -7.89
CA PHE A 107 -20.19 -40.32 -6.45
C PHE A 107 -21.51 -39.79 -5.89
N LEU A 108 -21.79 -38.49 -6.02
CA LEU A 108 -23.02 -37.88 -5.48
C LEU A 108 -24.30 -38.45 -6.10
N PRO A 109 -24.37 -38.74 -7.42
CA PRO A 109 -25.48 -39.50 -7.99
C PRO A 109 -25.65 -40.90 -7.36
N TYR A 110 -24.58 -41.65 -7.17
CA TYR A 110 -24.61 -42.97 -6.55
C TYR A 110 -25.13 -42.92 -5.10
N VAL A 111 -24.62 -42.00 -4.28
CA VAL A 111 -25.08 -41.78 -2.89
C VAL A 111 -26.59 -41.53 -2.85
N ARG A 112 -27.10 -40.70 -3.77
CA ARG A 112 -28.54 -40.40 -3.89
C ARG A 112 -29.36 -41.61 -4.32
N GLU A 113 -28.89 -42.36 -5.33
CA GLU A 113 -29.55 -43.58 -5.81
C GLU A 113 -29.65 -44.64 -4.69
N LYS A 114 -28.60 -44.79 -3.89
CA LYS A 114 -28.54 -45.76 -2.79
C LYS A 114 -29.15 -45.25 -1.48
N GLY A 115 -29.69 -44.02 -1.45
CA GLY A 115 -30.29 -43.42 -0.25
C GLY A 115 -29.33 -43.32 0.94
N LYS A 116 -28.03 -43.12 0.67
CA LYS A 116 -27.00 -43.07 1.73
C LYS A 116 -27.03 -41.72 2.43
N VAL A 117 -27.03 -41.75 3.75
CA VAL A 117 -26.97 -40.56 4.63
C VAL A 117 -25.55 -40.44 5.18
N PRO A 118 -24.96 -39.24 5.23
CA PRO A 118 -23.64 -39.06 5.83
C PRO A 118 -23.65 -39.33 7.34
N LEU A 119 -22.58 -39.94 7.85
CA LEU A 119 -22.32 -40.13 9.28
C LEU A 119 -22.06 -38.80 10.00
N ILE A 120 -21.34 -37.90 9.31
CA ILE A 120 -21.02 -36.54 9.76
C ILE A 120 -21.24 -35.64 8.56
N SER A 121 -21.93 -34.51 8.75
CA SER A 121 -22.10 -33.49 7.73
C SER A 121 -21.94 -32.12 8.37
N ILE A 122 -21.01 -31.33 7.86
CA ILE A 122 -20.81 -29.95 8.31
C ILE A 122 -20.64 -29.03 7.11
N HIS A 123 -21.16 -27.81 7.25
CA HIS A 123 -20.93 -26.73 6.30
C HIS A 123 -19.76 -25.85 6.78
N LEU A 124 -18.73 -25.68 5.94
CA LEU A 124 -17.48 -25.03 6.34
C LEU A 124 -17.69 -23.57 6.78
N ARG A 125 -18.54 -22.80 6.10
CA ARG A 125 -18.85 -21.41 6.48
C ARG A 125 -19.54 -21.35 7.83
N ASN A 126 -20.51 -22.23 8.07
CA ASN A 126 -21.23 -22.27 9.33
C ASN A 126 -20.30 -22.62 10.50
N ALA A 127 -19.41 -23.59 10.28
CA ALA A 127 -18.46 -24.02 11.28
C ALA A 127 -17.44 -22.93 11.64
N LEU A 128 -16.93 -22.20 10.65
CA LEU A 128 -16.02 -21.06 10.88
C LEU A 128 -16.71 -19.88 11.54
N PHE A 129 -17.95 -19.58 11.14
CA PHE A 129 -18.76 -18.55 11.80
C PHE A 129 -18.95 -18.89 13.28
N ALA A 130 -19.36 -20.13 13.59
CA ALA A 130 -19.50 -20.61 14.95
C ALA A 130 -18.17 -20.57 15.73
N GLN A 131 -17.05 -21.01 15.13
CA GLN A 131 -15.74 -20.96 15.78
C GLN A 131 -15.26 -19.54 16.08
N SER A 132 -15.65 -18.55 15.27
CA SER A 132 -15.32 -17.13 15.51
C SER A 132 -16.08 -16.52 16.69
N ARG A 133 -17.00 -17.28 17.31
CA ARG A 133 -17.93 -16.82 18.34
C ARG A 133 -17.91 -17.75 19.55
N SER A 134 -17.66 -17.20 20.73
CA SER A 134 -17.64 -17.97 21.97
C SER A 134 -19.03 -18.39 22.48
N ASP A 135 -20.10 -17.83 21.90
CA ASP A 135 -21.49 -18.01 22.31
C ASP A 135 -22.27 -19.05 21.47
N ILE A 136 -21.60 -19.76 20.56
CA ILE A 136 -22.21 -20.81 19.71
C ILE A 136 -21.56 -22.16 20.02
N LEU A 137 -22.39 -23.14 20.43
CA LEU A 137 -21.97 -24.53 20.59
C LEU A 137 -22.30 -25.31 19.31
N ILE A 138 -21.30 -26.02 18.77
CA ILE A 138 -21.48 -26.97 17.66
C ILE A 138 -21.62 -28.36 18.29
N GLU A 139 -22.84 -28.90 18.33
CA GLU A 139 -23.07 -30.31 18.67
C GLU A 139 -22.95 -31.16 17.40
N SER A 140 -22.29 -32.32 17.49
CA SER A 140 -22.04 -33.18 16.33
C SER A 140 -23.35 -33.67 15.72
N GLY A 141 -23.55 -33.40 14.43
CA GLY A 141 -24.70 -33.91 13.67
C GLY A 141 -26.01 -33.11 13.80
N GLU A 142 -26.05 -32.05 14.61
CA GLU A 142 -27.21 -31.14 14.67
C GLU A 142 -26.87 -29.74 14.13
N LEU A 143 -27.84 -29.13 13.43
CA LEU A 143 -27.75 -27.71 13.09
C LEU A 143 -27.68 -26.90 14.39
N PRO A 144 -26.73 -25.94 14.52
CA PRO A 144 -26.64 -25.12 15.73
C PRO A 144 -27.99 -24.45 15.99
N LYS A 145 -28.52 -24.57 17.21
CA LYS A 145 -29.72 -23.81 17.62
C LYS A 145 -29.32 -22.34 17.78
N LEU A 146 -29.44 -21.59 16.69
CA LEU A 146 -29.11 -20.18 16.65
C LEU A 146 -30.28 -19.33 17.16
N THR A 147 -29.97 -18.31 17.95
CA THR A 147 -30.91 -17.20 18.21
C THR A 147 -31.16 -16.41 16.92
N ALA A 148 -32.21 -15.58 16.90
CA ALA A 148 -32.51 -14.73 15.74
C ALA A 148 -31.34 -13.79 15.37
N GLU A 149 -30.63 -13.25 16.37
CA GLU A 149 -29.46 -12.40 16.17
C GLU A 149 -28.28 -13.18 15.57
N GLN A 150 -28.01 -14.38 16.07
CA GLN A 150 -26.95 -15.24 15.54
C GLN A 150 -27.26 -15.71 14.11
N LEU A 151 -28.54 -15.95 13.80
CA LEU A 151 -28.98 -16.27 12.44
C LEU A 151 -28.77 -15.10 11.48
N ASP A 152 -29.13 -13.88 11.88
CA ASP A 152 -28.87 -12.68 11.05
C ASP A 152 -27.37 -12.48 10.82
N GLY A 153 -26.55 -12.63 11.87
CA GLY A 153 -25.09 -12.56 11.76
C GLY A 153 -24.52 -13.61 10.80
N LEU A 154 -25.04 -14.85 10.83
CA LEU A 154 -24.65 -15.91 9.90
C LEU A 154 -25.03 -15.56 8.46
N LEU A 155 -26.24 -15.05 8.23
CA LEU A 155 -26.69 -14.62 6.90
C LEU A 155 -25.83 -13.47 6.35
N GLN A 156 -25.47 -12.49 7.18
CA GLN A 156 -24.55 -11.42 6.81
C GLN A 156 -23.16 -11.96 6.46
N PHE A 157 -22.64 -12.91 7.25
CA PHE A 157 -21.38 -13.57 6.97
C PHE A 157 -21.39 -14.27 5.60
N HIS A 158 -22.42 -15.08 5.31
CA HIS A 158 -22.57 -15.75 4.02
C HIS A 158 -22.62 -14.76 2.86
N ARG A 159 -23.41 -13.68 2.97
CA ARG A 159 -23.45 -12.63 1.94
C ARG A 159 -22.08 -12.02 1.69
N LYS A 160 -21.32 -11.73 2.75
CA LYS A 160 -19.94 -11.21 2.63
C LYS A 160 -19.02 -12.21 1.90
N GLN A 161 -19.10 -13.50 2.22
CA GLN A 161 -18.31 -14.52 1.53
C GLN A 161 -18.70 -14.68 0.06
N ASP A 162 -19.99 -14.55 -0.28
CA ASP A 162 -20.46 -14.57 -1.67
C ASP A 162 -19.99 -13.36 -2.47
N GLU A 163 -19.98 -12.17 -1.86
CA GLU A 163 -19.43 -10.97 -2.48
C GLU A 163 -17.93 -11.10 -2.77
N LEU A 164 -17.18 -11.69 -1.84
CA LEU A 164 -15.75 -11.98 -2.02
C LEU A 164 -15.55 -13.08 -3.08
N ALA A 165 -16.37 -14.12 -3.08
CA ALA A 165 -16.31 -15.18 -4.09
C ALA A 165 -16.48 -14.61 -5.49
N ALA A 166 -17.48 -13.76 -5.72
CA ALA A 166 -17.67 -13.09 -7.00
C ALA A 166 -16.45 -12.21 -7.39
N ARG A 167 -15.86 -11.49 -6.43
CA ARG A 167 -14.67 -10.65 -6.64
C ARG A 167 -13.47 -11.47 -7.11
N TYR A 168 -13.26 -12.65 -6.53
CA TYR A 168 -12.11 -13.52 -6.82
C TYR A 168 -12.42 -14.60 -7.85
N ASN A 169 -13.42 -14.39 -8.71
CA ASN A 169 -13.85 -15.35 -9.74
C ASN A 169 -14.07 -16.77 -9.19
N TYR A 170 -14.59 -16.85 -7.96
CA TYR A 170 -14.89 -18.07 -7.22
C TYR A 170 -13.68 -18.98 -7.00
N ASN A 171 -12.47 -18.41 -6.97
CA ASN A 171 -11.27 -19.10 -6.52
C ASN A 171 -10.88 -18.65 -5.10
N PRO A 172 -11.01 -19.49 -4.08
CA PRO A 172 -10.71 -19.12 -2.70
C PRO A 172 -9.20 -18.93 -2.44
N VAL A 173 -8.33 -19.37 -3.36
CA VAL A 173 -6.88 -19.25 -3.18
C VAL A 173 -6.40 -17.87 -3.65
N HIS A 174 -5.79 -17.10 -2.74
CA HIS A 174 -5.08 -15.90 -3.14
C HIS A 174 -3.98 -16.24 -4.14
N LYS A 175 -4.01 -15.57 -5.30
CA LYS A 175 -2.95 -15.70 -6.30
C LYS A 175 -1.71 -14.98 -5.78
N LEU A 176 -0.67 -15.75 -5.50
CA LEU A 176 0.67 -15.27 -5.18
C LEU A 176 1.47 -15.06 -6.47
N PRO A 177 2.44 -14.14 -6.48
CA PRO A 177 2.88 -13.27 -5.38
C PRO A 177 1.88 -12.17 -5.03
N LEU A 178 1.94 -11.61 -3.81
CA LEU A 178 1.31 -10.31 -3.54
C LEU A 178 2.28 -9.17 -3.90
N HIS A 179 1.71 -8.02 -4.23
CA HIS A 179 2.43 -6.77 -4.42
C HIS A 179 2.15 -5.87 -3.20
N ALA A 180 3.16 -5.67 -2.36
CA ALA A 180 3.07 -4.78 -1.21
C ALA A 180 3.67 -3.42 -1.55
N VAL A 181 2.94 -2.34 -1.30
CA VAL A 181 3.40 -0.96 -1.57
C VAL A 181 3.51 -0.20 -0.25
N GLU A 182 4.72 0.16 0.13
CA GLU A 182 5.03 1.00 1.28
C GLU A 182 5.04 2.48 0.88
N THR A 183 4.42 3.31 1.72
CA THR A 183 4.37 4.77 1.64
C THR A 183 4.56 5.39 3.04
N SER A 184 4.56 6.71 3.17
CA SER A 184 4.53 7.37 4.50
C SER A 184 3.29 7.03 5.33
N LYS A 185 2.20 6.58 4.71
CA LYS A 185 0.94 6.22 5.37
C LYS A 185 0.95 4.79 5.93
N GLY A 186 1.85 3.94 5.44
CA GLY A 186 1.94 2.52 5.79
C GLY A 186 2.03 1.64 4.54
N ILE A 187 1.50 0.42 4.60
CA ILE A 187 1.63 -0.58 3.54
C ILE A 187 0.24 -1.01 3.03
N LEU A 188 0.09 -1.03 1.69
CA LEU A 188 -1.03 -1.65 0.99
C LEU A 188 -0.64 -2.99 0.39
N PHE A 189 -1.57 -3.93 0.31
CA PHE A 189 -1.37 -5.24 -0.30
C PHE A 189 -2.33 -5.48 -1.45
N PHE A 190 -1.78 -5.84 -2.60
CA PHE A 190 -2.52 -6.17 -3.81
C PHE A 190 -2.24 -7.61 -4.22
N SER A 191 -3.28 -8.39 -4.52
CA SER A 191 -3.12 -9.75 -5.02
C SER A 191 -2.72 -9.81 -6.49
N ASP A 192 -2.17 -10.94 -6.95
CA ASP A 192 -1.89 -11.17 -8.38
C ASP A 192 -3.16 -11.60 -9.16
N THR A 193 -4.32 -11.09 -8.73
CA THR A 193 -5.62 -11.23 -9.42
C THR A 193 -5.94 -9.95 -10.18
N GLN A 194 -6.97 -9.98 -11.04
CA GLN A 194 -7.39 -8.79 -11.77
C GLN A 194 -7.73 -7.62 -10.83
N THR A 195 -8.44 -7.89 -9.73
CA THR A 195 -8.78 -6.88 -8.72
C THR A 195 -7.54 -6.25 -8.10
N GLY A 196 -6.53 -7.05 -7.75
CA GLY A 196 -5.29 -6.53 -7.18
C GLY A 196 -4.46 -5.74 -8.20
N TRP A 197 -4.35 -6.22 -9.45
CA TRP A 197 -3.65 -5.50 -10.52
C TRP A 197 -4.30 -4.16 -10.88
N ASP A 198 -5.63 -4.12 -10.98
CA ASP A 198 -6.37 -2.89 -11.24
C ASP A 198 -6.21 -1.90 -10.07
N GLY A 199 -6.18 -2.41 -8.84
CA GLY A 199 -5.91 -1.60 -7.64
C GLY A 199 -4.49 -1.03 -7.62
N LEU A 200 -3.49 -1.85 -7.93
CA LEU A 200 -2.09 -1.43 -8.01
C LEU A 200 -1.90 -0.36 -9.10
N LYS A 201 -2.53 -0.56 -10.26
CA LYS A 201 -2.52 0.40 -11.37
C LYS A 201 -3.21 1.71 -10.96
N SER A 202 -4.38 1.62 -10.33
CA SER A 202 -5.12 2.79 -9.84
C SER A 202 -4.29 3.58 -8.81
N PHE A 203 -3.62 2.89 -7.89
CA PHE A 203 -2.72 3.49 -6.92
C PHE A 203 -1.59 4.27 -7.62
N TYR A 204 -0.88 3.66 -8.56
CA TYR A 204 0.21 4.34 -9.28
C TYR A 204 -0.27 5.46 -10.20
N GLN A 205 -1.46 5.35 -10.78
CA GLN A 205 -2.09 6.46 -11.52
C GLN A 205 -2.39 7.64 -10.61
N GLN A 206 -2.92 7.40 -9.41
CA GLN A 206 -3.18 8.46 -8.44
C GLN A 206 -1.89 9.07 -7.91
N LEU A 207 -0.88 8.25 -7.63
CA LEU A 207 0.43 8.71 -7.15
C LEU A 207 1.14 9.56 -8.22
N SER A 208 1.20 9.08 -9.47
CA SER A 208 1.80 9.84 -10.58
C SER A 208 1.00 11.09 -10.95
N GLY A 209 -0.33 11.03 -10.90
CA GLY A 209 -1.22 12.17 -11.15
C GLY A 209 -1.09 13.28 -10.11
N ASN A 210 -0.79 12.93 -8.86
CA ASN A 210 -0.61 13.89 -7.77
C ASN A 210 0.87 14.21 -7.47
N TYR A 211 1.82 13.61 -8.18
CA TYR A 211 3.25 13.59 -7.82
C TYR A 211 3.84 14.94 -7.42
N PHE A 212 3.54 15.99 -8.20
CA PHE A 212 4.08 17.34 -8.01
C PHE A 212 3.22 18.22 -7.09
N ARG A 213 2.05 17.74 -6.64
CA ARG A 213 1.18 18.50 -5.74
C ARG A 213 1.84 18.69 -4.38
N VAL A 214 1.50 19.80 -3.75
CA VAL A 214 2.00 20.20 -2.43
C VAL A 214 1.83 19.11 -1.36
N HIS A 215 0.69 18.41 -1.34
CA HIS A 215 0.37 17.34 -0.38
C HIS A 215 0.58 15.93 -0.93
N SER A 216 1.41 15.80 -1.97
CA SER A 216 1.81 14.49 -2.49
C SER A 216 2.61 13.70 -1.45
N GLU A 217 2.78 12.39 -1.70
CA GLU A 217 3.52 11.45 -0.85
C GLU A 217 4.93 12.00 -0.53
N PRO A 218 5.20 12.36 0.75
CA PRO A 218 6.43 13.06 1.14
C PRO A 218 7.63 12.12 1.30
N GLY A 219 7.39 10.82 1.47
CA GLY A 219 8.40 9.84 1.79
C GLY A 219 8.71 8.89 0.64
N PRO A 220 9.70 8.02 0.82
CA PRO A 220 10.02 7.01 -0.18
C PRO A 220 8.83 6.09 -0.40
N VAL A 221 8.58 5.74 -1.67
CA VAL A 221 7.61 4.71 -2.06
C VAL A 221 8.39 3.48 -2.48
N ARG A 222 8.07 2.33 -1.88
CA ARG A 222 8.71 1.05 -2.18
C ARG A 222 7.68 0.01 -2.56
N GLN A 223 7.99 -0.78 -3.58
CA GLN A 223 7.20 -1.96 -3.91
C GLN A 223 7.98 -3.22 -3.61
N TYR A 224 7.31 -4.17 -2.98
CA TYR A 224 7.80 -5.49 -2.66
C TYR A 224 6.95 -6.59 -3.29
N GLN A 225 7.59 -7.70 -3.61
CA GLN A 225 6.96 -8.95 -3.96
C GLN A 225 6.95 -9.87 -2.73
N VAL A 226 5.76 -10.33 -2.35
CA VAL A 226 5.54 -11.16 -1.15
C VAL A 226 5.03 -12.53 -1.59
N ASN A 227 5.80 -13.59 -1.32
CA ASN A 227 5.51 -14.95 -1.77
C ASN A 227 4.86 -15.83 -0.69
N SER A 228 4.38 -15.23 0.40
CA SER A 228 3.79 -15.93 1.54
C SER A 228 2.65 -15.13 2.15
N LEU A 229 1.63 -15.83 2.63
CA LEU A 229 0.53 -15.27 3.40
C LEU A 229 0.79 -15.48 4.89
N SER A 230 0.32 -14.55 5.72
CA SER A 230 0.28 -14.67 7.17
C SER A 230 -1.05 -14.14 7.70
N ASP A 231 -1.39 -14.50 8.94
CA ASP A 231 -2.61 -14.03 9.62
C ASP A 231 -2.71 -12.49 9.63
N ASP A 232 -1.58 -11.78 9.69
CA ASP A 232 -1.54 -10.32 9.69
C ASP A 232 -1.74 -9.70 8.30
N ILE A 233 -1.38 -10.43 7.22
CA ILE A 233 -1.44 -9.92 5.84
C ILE A 233 -2.80 -10.22 5.19
N CYS A 234 -3.36 -11.41 5.39
CA CYS A 234 -4.59 -11.85 4.74
C CYS A 234 -5.75 -10.85 4.82
N PRO A 235 -6.05 -10.22 5.98
CA PRO A 235 -7.13 -9.24 6.09
C PRO A 235 -6.91 -7.96 5.28
N LEU A 236 -5.68 -7.68 4.85
CA LEU A 236 -5.26 -6.45 4.18
C LEU A 236 -5.22 -6.59 2.65
N VAL A 237 -5.26 -7.82 2.12
CA VAL A 237 -5.17 -8.08 0.69
C VAL A 237 -6.37 -7.50 -0.03
N ASP A 238 -6.11 -6.61 -0.99
CA ASP A 238 -7.11 -5.86 -1.77
C ASP A 238 -8.13 -5.10 -0.90
N ALA A 239 -7.78 -4.76 0.34
CA ALA A 239 -8.67 -4.05 1.27
C ALA A 239 -9.09 -2.67 0.76
N CYS A 240 -8.31 -2.07 -0.14
CA CYS A 240 -8.63 -0.83 -0.83
C CYS A 240 -9.85 -0.94 -1.76
N TYR A 241 -10.22 -2.16 -2.19
CA TYR A 241 -11.39 -2.36 -3.05
C TYR A 241 -12.66 -2.53 -2.21
N ARG A 242 -13.38 -1.42 -2.01
CA ARG A 242 -14.55 -1.33 -1.12
C ARG A 242 -15.74 -0.66 -1.77
N LYS A 243 -16.91 -0.85 -1.15
CA LYS A 243 -18.15 -0.21 -1.57
C LYS A 243 -18.18 1.22 -1.01
N ASN A 244 -18.39 2.20 -1.86
CA ASN A 244 -18.58 3.58 -1.47
C ASN A 244 -19.95 3.72 -0.76
N PRO A 245 -19.98 4.24 0.49
CA PRO A 245 -21.22 4.36 1.25
C PRO A 245 -22.29 5.27 0.63
N GLN A 246 -21.88 6.22 -0.23
CA GLN A 246 -22.76 7.27 -0.76
C GLN A 246 -23.54 6.80 -2.00
N ASN A 247 -22.86 6.15 -2.95
CA ASN A 247 -23.47 5.70 -4.22
C ASN A 247 -23.66 4.17 -4.28
N GLY A 248 -23.04 3.42 -3.38
CA GLY A 248 -23.10 1.96 -3.38
C GLY A 248 -22.28 1.28 -4.47
N GLU A 249 -21.48 2.02 -5.24
CA GLU A 249 -20.57 1.45 -6.24
C GLU A 249 -19.26 0.99 -5.58
N ARG A 250 -18.58 0.03 -6.19
CA ARG A 250 -17.25 -0.40 -5.72
C ARG A 250 -16.17 0.41 -6.40
N GLU A 251 -15.25 0.93 -5.61
CA GLU A 251 -14.11 1.70 -6.09
C GLU A 251 -12.84 1.37 -5.29
N TYR A 252 -11.70 1.85 -5.80
CA TYR A 252 -10.44 1.80 -5.08
C TYR A 252 -10.32 3.05 -4.22
N ASP A 253 -10.35 2.83 -2.90
CA ASP A 253 -10.15 3.85 -1.90
C ASP A 253 -8.78 3.66 -1.26
N PHE A 254 -7.99 4.72 -1.22
CA PHE A 254 -6.66 4.76 -0.62
C PHE A 254 -6.63 5.69 0.59
N ASP A 255 -7.71 5.73 1.37
CA ASP A 255 -7.77 6.32 2.69
C ASP A 255 -6.64 5.78 3.60
N GLU A 256 -6.09 6.64 4.46
CA GLU A 256 -4.98 6.29 5.36
C GLU A 256 -5.33 5.13 6.30
N THR A 257 -6.60 4.97 6.65
CA THR A 257 -7.10 3.88 7.52
C THR A 257 -6.94 2.49 6.93
N ILE A 258 -6.71 2.39 5.61
CA ILE A 258 -6.56 1.11 4.89
C ILE A 258 -5.08 0.65 4.92
N PHE A 259 -4.15 1.56 5.14
CA PHE A 259 -2.73 1.24 5.20
C PHE A 259 -2.42 0.52 6.51
N SER A 260 -1.77 -0.65 6.41
CA SER A 260 -1.19 -1.25 7.59
C SER A 260 0.03 -0.46 8.03
N LYS A 261 -0.01 -0.01 9.29
CA LYS A 261 1.11 0.68 9.93
C LYS A 261 2.00 -0.29 10.72
N ASP A 262 1.70 -1.58 10.65
CA ASP A 262 2.40 -2.60 11.40
C ASP A 262 3.70 -2.99 10.73
N THR A 263 4.68 -3.34 11.57
CA THR A 263 5.94 -3.90 11.09
C THR A 263 5.81 -5.41 10.99
N PHE A 264 5.80 -5.92 9.76
CA PHE A 264 5.72 -7.36 9.50
C PHE A 264 7.03 -8.07 9.82
N ARG A 265 6.97 -9.13 10.64
CA ARG A 265 8.15 -9.90 11.07
C ARG A 265 8.92 -10.51 9.90
N ASP A 266 8.21 -10.97 8.88
CA ASP A 266 8.77 -11.62 7.70
C ASP A 266 9.17 -10.65 6.58
N ARG A 267 9.17 -9.34 6.84
CA ARG A 267 9.50 -8.31 5.84
C ARG A 267 10.89 -8.48 5.23
N ASN A 268 11.82 -9.07 5.98
CA ASN A 268 13.17 -9.42 5.50
C ASN A 268 13.18 -10.48 4.38
N ARG A 269 12.10 -11.23 4.18
CA ARG A 269 11.95 -12.22 3.10
C ARG A 269 11.32 -11.64 1.84
N TRP A 270 10.83 -10.40 1.88
CA TRP A 270 10.18 -9.77 0.76
C TRP A 270 11.20 -9.29 -0.26
N ARG A 271 10.91 -9.49 -1.55
CA ARG A 271 11.81 -9.05 -2.63
C ARG A 271 11.45 -7.63 -3.03
N GLN A 272 12.34 -6.66 -2.80
CA GLN A 272 12.14 -5.30 -3.28
C GLN A 272 12.19 -5.27 -4.81
N MET A 273 11.13 -4.72 -5.42
CA MET A 273 10.99 -4.57 -6.87
C MET A 273 11.29 -3.14 -7.32
N PHE A 274 10.98 -2.16 -6.48
CA PHE A 274 11.10 -0.75 -6.80
C PHE A 274 11.22 0.08 -5.53
N GLU A 275 11.89 1.23 -5.64
CA GLU A 275 12.01 2.23 -4.59
C GLU A 275 12.26 3.59 -5.22
N THR A 276 11.53 4.62 -4.88
CA THR A 276 11.83 6.03 -5.19
C THR A 276 11.82 6.84 -3.90
N ASN A 277 12.65 7.87 -3.80
CA ASN A 277 12.62 8.79 -2.67
C ASN A 277 11.48 9.82 -2.75
N MET A 278 10.73 9.83 -3.85
CA MET A 278 9.68 10.80 -4.14
C MET A 278 10.18 12.26 -4.11
N GLU A 279 11.43 12.55 -4.45
CA GLU A 279 11.87 13.92 -4.64
C GLU A 279 11.15 14.54 -5.87
N PRO A 280 10.75 15.82 -5.82
CA PRO A 280 10.01 16.47 -6.91
C PRO A 280 10.92 16.87 -8.08
N THR A 281 11.71 15.92 -8.59
CA THR A 281 12.63 16.13 -9.72
C THR A 281 12.10 15.51 -11.00
N ALA A 282 12.64 15.91 -12.15
CA ALA A 282 12.27 15.31 -13.43
C ALA A 282 12.65 13.82 -13.49
N SER A 283 13.85 13.48 -13.01
CA SER A 283 14.40 12.13 -13.05
C SER A 283 13.63 11.15 -12.17
N GLU A 284 13.30 11.52 -10.94
CA GLU A 284 12.56 10.62 -10.03
C GLU A 284 11.11 10.44 -10.48
N PHE A 285 10.48 11.48 -11.02
CA PHE A 285 9.16 11.35 -11.62
C PHE A 285 9.16 10.41 -12.83
N LEU A 286 10.12 10.56 -13.74
CA LEU A 286 10.24 9.70 -14.92
C LEU A 286 10.41 8.23 -14.49
N ARG A 287 11.33 7.98 -13.55
CA ARG A 287 11.58 6.65 -12.99
C ARG A 287 10.33 6.01 -12.38
N LEU A 288 9.49 6.79 -11.68
CA LEU A 288 8.20 6.30 -11.19
C LEU A 288 7.26 5.95 -12.35
N THR A 289 7.10 6.84 -13.34
CA THR A 289 6.15 6.61 -14.46
C THR A 289 6.55 5.44 -15.36
N GLU A 290 7.85 5.25 -15.59
CA GLU A 290 8.40 4.12 -16.35
C GLU A 290 8.13 2.80 -15.61
N PHE A 291 8.39 2.75 -14.30
CA PHE A 291 8.10 1.56 -13.51
C PHE A 291 6.60 1.26 -13.43
N ALA A 292 5.78 2.28 -13.19
CA ALA A 292 4.33 2.14 -13.08
C ALA A 292 3.64 1.80 -14.41
N GLY A 293 4.30 2.01 -15.56
CA GLY A 293 3.67 1.91 -16.88
C GLY A 293 2.48 2.87 -17.05
N CYS A 294 2.44 3.95 -16.27
CA CYS A 294 1.35 4.91 -16.23
C CYS A 294 1.81 6.22 -16.88
N PRO A 295 1.28 6.61 -18.05
CA PRO A 295 1.68 7.85 -18.69
C PRO A 295 1.30 9.04 -17.82
N ALA A 296 2.21 10.01 -17.72
CA ALA A 296 1.95 11.26 -17.03
C ALA A 296 0.76 11.99 -17.66
N ASN A 297 -0.09 12.60 -16.83
CA ASN A 297 -1.04 13.58 -17.34
C ASN A 297 -0.29 14.76 -17.96
N ARG A 298 -0.95 15.50 -18.85
CA ARG A 298 -0.31 16.62 -19.60
C ARG A 298 0.36 17.64 -18.67
N SER A 299 -0.29 17.99 -17.56
CA SER A 299 0.25 18.94 -16.58
C SER A 299 1.57 18.46 -15.97
N ASN A 300 1.62 17.22 -15.49
CA ASN A 300 2.82 16.66 -14.87
C ASN A 300 3.92 16.37 -15.89
N ALA A 301 3.55 16.05 -17.14
CA ALA A 301 4.51 15.96 -18.24
C ALA A 301 5.17 17.32 -18.54
N ASP A 302 4.40 18.40 -18.57
CA ASP A 302 4.95 19.75 -18.74
C ASP A 302 5.81 20.18 -17.55
N ILE A 303 5.37 19.92 -16.31
CA ILE A 303 6.17 20.16 -15.09
C ILE A 303 7.50 19.41 -15.15
N SER A 304 7.48 18.11 -15.47
CA SER A 304 8.69 17.28 -15.57
C SER A 304 9.67 17.83 -16.61
N LYS A 305 9.18 18.29 -17.77
CA LYS A 305 10.03 18.93 -18.79
C LYS A 305 10.64 20.25 -18.33
N LEU A 306 9.87 21.09 -17.62
CA LEU A 306 10.37 22.34 -17.04
C LEU A 306 11.44 22.07 -15.98
N LEU A 307 11.19 21.10 -15.09
CA LEU A 307 12.16 20.63 -14.10
C LEU A 307 13.44 20.12 -14.75
N TYR A 308 13.33 19.35 -15.84
CA TYR A 308 14.49 18.89 -16.58
C TYR A 308 15.34 20.06 -17.06
N LEU A 309 14.73 21.11 -17.61
CA LEU A 309 15.46 22.31 -18.08
C LEU A 309 16.19 23.03 -16.94
N ILE A 310 15.64 23.00 -15.72
CA ILE A 310 16.25 23.58 -14.51
C ILE A 310 17.43 22.73 -14.02
N GLU A 311 17.23 21.42 -13.92
CA GLU A 311 18.16 20.46 -13.31
C GLU A 311 19.32 20.07 -14.25
N ASN A 312 19.00 19.78 -15.51
CA ASN A 312 19.92 19.18 -16.49
C ASN A 312 20.29 20.16 -17.62
N GLY A 313 19.63 21.32 -17.70
CA GLY A 313 19.88 22.32 -18.72
C GLY A 313 19.18 22.03 -20.06
N PHE A 314 19.70 22.65 -21.12
CA PHE A 314 19.05 22.65 -22.43
C PHE A 314 19.12 21.28 -23.14
N LYS A 315 17.97 20.81 -23.63
CA LYS A 315 17.86 19.66 -24.52
C LYS A 315 16.93 20.00 -25.68
N ARG A 316 17.49 20.04 -26.90
CA ARG A 316 16.75 20.43 -28.11
C ARG A 316 15.49 19.60 -28.31
N ASP A 317 15.62 18.27 -28.28
CA ASP A 317 14.52 17.33 -28.55
C ASP A 317 13.35 17.53 -27.59
N LEU A 318 13.62 17.94 -26.35
CA LEU A 318 12.59 18.24 -25.35
C LEU A 318 11.86 19.55 -25.68
N VAL A 319 12.61 20.59 -26.05
CA VAL A 319 12.04 21.92 -26.34
C VAL A 319 11.21 21.91 -27.61
N VAL A 320 11.61 21.14 -28.63
CA VAL A 320 10.88 21.03 -29.90
C VAL A 320 9.77 19.98 -29.87
N ASP A 321 9.64 19.22 -28.78
CA ASP A 321 8.60 18.21 -28.63
C ASP A 321 7.20 18.84 -28.80
N PRO A 322 6.39 18.41 -29.79
CA PRO A 322 5.05 18.92 -30.00
C PRO A 322 4.12 18.77 -28.78
N ALA A 323 4.37 17.77 -27.92
CA ALA A 323 3.61 17.52 -26.70
C ALA A 323 4.00 18.44 -25.53
N PHE A 324 5.09 19.22 -25.64
CA PHE A 324 5.46 20.19 -24.62
C PHE A 324 4.62 21.46 -24.73
N GLY A 325 3.78 21.74 -23.72
CA GLY A 325 2.87 22.88 -23.70
C GLY A 325 3.58 24.23 -23.83
N TYR A 326 4.83 24.32 -23.38
CA TYR A 326 5.62 25.56 -23.41
C TYR A 326 6.64 25.62 -24.56
N ARG A 327 6.56 24.73 -25.56
CA ARG A 327 7.51 24.70 -26.70
C ARG A 327 7.72 26.09 -27.32
N ASN A 328 6.63 26.85 -27.52
CA ASN A 328 6.69 28.16 -28.17
C ASN A 328 7.42 29.20 -27.31
N VAL A 329 7.32 29.06 -25.98
CA VAL A 329 8.04 29.92 -25.03
C VAL A 329 9.53 29.61 -25.07
N PHE A 330 9.90 28.34 -25.21
CA PHE A 330 11.30 27.91 -25.16
C PHE A 330 12.01 27.91 -26.52
N GLN A 331 11.26 28.01 -27.63
CA GLN A 331 11.81 27.99 -28.99
C GLN A 331 12.84 29.10 -29.23
N GLU A 332 12.66 30.29 -28.64
CA GLU A 332 13.62 31.39 -28.78
C GLU A 332 15.00 31.06 -28.22
N TYR A 333 15.07 30.24 -27.17
CA TYR A 333 16.33 29.83 -26.57
C TYR A 333 17.07 28.86 -27.48
N VAL A 334 16.38 28.04 -28.29
CA VAL A 334 17.03 27.20 -29.31
C VAL A 334 17.82 28.08 -30.27
N THR A 335 17.19 29.12 -30.83
CA THR A 335 17.82 30.04 -31.77
C THR A 335 18.97 30.82 -31.13
N ARG A 336 18.78 31.33 -29.91
CA ARG A 336 19.83 32.08 -29.18
C ARG A 336 21.03 31.19 -28.85
N ILE A 337 20.81 29.95 -28.44
CA ILE A 337 21.86 28.97 -28.16
C ILE A 337 22.61 28.63 -29.45
N ASP A 338 21.90 28.39 -30.56
CA ASP A 338 22.53 28.12 -31.86
C ASP A 338 23.40 29.28 -32.33
N ASN A 339 22.92 30.53 -32.18
CA ASN A 339 23.72 31.71 -32.50
C ASN A 339 24.97 31.80 -31.63
N CYS A 340 24.90 31.43 -30.33
CA CYS A 340 26.08 31.40 -29.47
C CYS A 340 27.08 30.31 -29.90
N ILE A 341 26.61 29.10 -30.21
CA ILE A 341 27.44 27.98 -30.65
C ILE A 341 28.13 28.30 -31.99
N ASN A 342 27.41 28.96 -32.90
CA ASN A 342 27.92 29.32 -34.24
C ASN A 342 28.74 30.62 -34.26
N GLY A 343 28.98 31.27 -33.12
CA GLY A 343 29.74 32.53 -33.05
C GLY A 343 29.02 33.74 -33.65
N GLN A 344 27.69 33.68 -33.77
CA GLN A 344 26.83 34.72 -34.34
C GLN A 344 26.10 35.54 -33.26
N SER A 345 26.45 35.37 -31.97
CA SER A 345 25.79 36.12 -30.89
C SER A 345 26.30 37.56 -30.78
N SER A 346 25.39 38.49 -30.52
CA SER A 346 25.66 39.91 -30.28
C SER A 346 26.16 40.17 -28.86
N GLY A 347 27.25 39.50 -28.46
CA GLY A 347 27.94 39.70 -27.18
C GLY A 347 27.35 38.98 -25.97
N LEU A 348 26.25 38.25 -26.13
CA LEU A 348 25.71 37.35 -25.10
C LEU A 348 26.52 36.05 -25.04
N ASN A 349 26.92 35.65 -23.84
CA ASN A 349 27.55 34.35 -23.60
C ASN A 349 26.48 33.26 -23.46
N LEU A 350 26.79 32.05 -23.91
CA LEU A 350 25.93 30.87 -23.79
C LEU A 350 25.47 30.62 -22.35
N ALA A 351 26.36 30.84 -21.37
CA ALA A 351 26.03 30.68 -19.95
C ALA A 351 24.85 31.56 -19.52
N ASP A 352 24.85 32.83 -19.93
CA ASP A 352 23.79 33.78 -19.59
C ASP A 352 22.44 33.38 -20.20
N VAL A 353 22.47 32.89 -21.44
CA VAL A 353 21.27 32.39 -22.14
C VAL A 353 20.70 31.16 -21.44
N LEU A 354 21.55 30.23 -21.01
CA LEU A 354 21.13 29.05 -20.25
C LEU A 354 20.58 29.41 -18.88
N ASP A 355 21.18 30.38 -18.18
CA ASP A 355 20.68 30.89 -16.90
C ASP A 355 19.33 31.62 -17.05
N GLU A 356 19.13 32.34 -18.14
CA GLU A 356 17.84 32.97 -18.44
C GLU A 356 16.76 31.92 -18.72
N MET A 357 17.08 30.89 -19.50
CA MET A 357 16.18 29.76 -19.76
C MET A 357 15.78 29.05 -18.47
N ARG A 358 16.74 28.74 -17.58
CA ARG A 358 16.46 28.13 -16.27
C ARG A 358 15.53 29.01 -15.43
N ARG A 359 15.80 30.32 -15.36
CA ARG A 359 14.93 31.27 -14.64
C ARG A 359 13.53 31.35 -15.24
N LYS A 360 13.41 31.25 -16.57
CA LYS A 360 12.10 31.24 -17.25
C LYS A 360 11.30 29.99 -16.87
N ALA A 361 11.93 28.81 -16.85
CA ALA A 361 11.29 27.57 -16.42
C ALA A 361 10.85 27.61 -14.95
N GLU A 362 11.74 28.05 -14.06
CA GLU A 362 11.43 28.19 -12.63
C GLU A 362 10.27 29.16 -12.39
N ASN A 363 10.23 30.28 -13.12
CA ASN A 363 9.13 31.23 -13.03
C ASN A 363 7.78 30.60 -13.43
N ILE A 364 7.73 29.84 -14.53
CA ILE A 364 6.51 29.14 -14.95
C ILE A 364 6.03 28.15 -13.88
N LEU A 365 6.93 27.34 -13.32
CA LEU A 365 6.59 26.42 -12.22
C LEU A 365 5.98 27.15 -11.03
N GLN A 366 6.57 28.28 -10.65
CA GLN A 366 6.13 29.10 -9.53
C GLN A 366 4.78 29.79 -9.80
N THR A 367 4.54 30.32 -11.01
CA THR A 367 3.33 31.09 -11.29
C THR A 367 2.14 30.22 -11.66
N GLU A 368 2.34 29.16 -12.45
CA GLU A 368 1.25 28.42 -13.08
C GLU A 368 0.90 27.08 -12.40
N PHE A 369 1.82 26.45 -11.67
CA PHE A 369 1.63 25.07 -11.17
C PHE A 369 1.66 24.89 -9.64
N ASP A 370 2.35 25.75 -8.88
CA ASP A 370 2.62 25.57 -7.44
C ASP A 370 3.22 24.20 -7.09
N VAL A 371 4.34 23.86 -7.73
CA VAL A 371 5.00 22.56 -7.59
C VAL A 371 5.72 22.44 -6.24
N ARG A 372 5.49 21.33 -5.52
CA ARG A 372 6.21 21.05 -4.27
C ARG A 372 7.73 21.09 -4.51
N GLY A 373 8.49 21.68 -3.58
CA GLY A 373 9.93 21.90 -3.75
C GLY A 373 10.34 23.11 -4.61
N HIS A 374 9.44 23.61 -5.48
CA HIS A 374 9.65 24.77 -6.36
C HIS A 374 8.63 25.89 -6.10
N ARG A 375 8.04 25.91 -4.90
CA ARG A 375 7.05 26.93 -4.52
C ARG A 375 7.72 28.26 -4.26
N THR A 376 6.96 29.34 -4.42
CA THR A 376 7.41 30.64 -3.91
C THR A 376 7.46 30.63 -2.40
N LEU A 377 8.38 31.41 -1.83
CA LEU A 377 8.50 31.55 -0.38
C LEU A 377 7.18 32.07 0.23
N GLU A 378 6.52 32.99 -0.46
CA GLU A 378 5.24 33.53 -0.04
C GLU A 378 4.16 32.44 0.08
N ARG A 379 4.01 31.58 -0.95
CA ARG A 379 3.07 30.46 -0.89
C ARG A 379 3.45 29.45 0.19
N ALA A 380 4.73 29.12 0.31
CA ALA A 380 5.22 28.18 1.31
C ALA A 380 4.98 28.67 2.76
N LEU A 381 5.15 29.97 3.03
CA LEU A 381 4.91 30.54 4.36
C LEU A 381 3.43 30.72 4.66
N ASN A 382 2.59 31.04 3.67
CA ASN A 382 1.14 31.20 3.85
C ASN A 382 0.38 29.88 4.00
N ASP A 383 0.94 28.78 3.50
CA ASP A 383 0.30 27.47 3.56
C ASP A 383 0.51 26.77 4.90
N THR A 384 -0.46 26.93 5.81
CA THR A 384 -0.42 26.32 7.15
C THR A 384 -0.67 24.82 7.16
N SER A 385 -1.09 24.23 6.03
CA SER A 385 -1.35 22.79 5.94
C SER A 385 -0.09 21.97 5.69
N VAL A 386 1.02 22.63 5.33
CA VAL A 386 2.34 22.01 5.18
C VAL A 386 3.29 22.51 6.27
N PRO A 387 4.01 21.61 6.97
CA PRO A 387 5.08 22.00 7.87
C PRO A 387 6.18 22.79 7.15
N PHE A 388 6.59 23.91 7.73
CA PHE A 388 7.68 24.75 7.24
C PHE A 388 8.83 24.64 8.24
N LEU A 389 9.74 23.71 7.98
CA LEU A 389 10.77 23.33 8.94
C LEU A 389 11.92 24.34 8.98
N ILE A 390 12.23 24.82 10.18
CA ILE A 390 13.38 25.68 10.49
C ILE A 390 14.20 24.98 11.58
N GLY A 391 15.41 24.53 11.23
CA GLY A 391 16.25 23.76 12.17
C GLY A 391 15.56 22.48 12.66
N GLY A 392 14.77 21.83 11.79
CA GLY A 392 14.04 20.60 12.13
C GLY A 392 12.74 20.79 12.93
N THR A 393 12.38 22.01 13.34
CA THR A 393 11.09 22.31 13.98
C THR A 393 10.17 23.04 13.01
N ASP A 394 8.88 22.73 13.00
CA ASP A 394 7.89 23.49 12.25
C ASP A 394 7.77 24.93 12.78
N ALA A 395 7.81 25.90 11.87
CA ALA A 395 7.64 27.30 12.17
C ALA A 395 6.17 27.61 12.43
N GLY A 396 5.87 28.10 13.64
CA GLY A 396 4.53 28.56 13.99
C GLY A 396 4.06 29.75 13.14
N GLN A 397 2.75 29.99 13.13
CA GLN A 397 2.12 31.02 12.30
C GLN A 397 2.73 32.42 12.51
N ALA A 398 3.04 32.79 13.76
CA ALA A 398 3.63 34.09 14.06
C ALA A 398 5.04 34.24 13.47
N MET A 399 5.84 33.17 13.50
CA MET A 399 7.17 33.13 12.87
C MET A 399 7.06 33.28 11.35
N ARG A 400 6.14 32.54 10.72
CA ARG A 400 5.91 32.61 9.27
C ARG A 400 5.47 34.00 8.83
N GLN A 401 4.56 34.64 9.58
CA GLN A 401 4.10 36.00 9.31
C GLN A 401 5.23 37.03 9.38
N VAL A 402 6.11 36.91 10.37
CA VAL A 402 7.25 37.83 10.54
C VAL A 402 8.29 37.64 9.44
N LEU A 403 8.47 36.41 8.94
CA LEU A 403 9.28 36.14 7.75
C LEU A 403 8.66 36.76 6.48
N LEU A 404 7.34 36.65 6.29
CA LEU A 404 6.63 37.28 5.17
C LEU A 404 6.79 38.81 5.17
N GLU A 405 6.78 39.43 6.35
CA GLU A 405 7.04 40.86 6.53
C GLU A 405 8.51 41.27 6.28
N GLY A 406 9.40 40.31 6.03
CA GLY A 406 10.83 40.54 5.77
C GLY A 406 11.61 40.95 7.02
N LYS A 407 11.10 40.64 8.21
CA LYS A 407 11.79 40.93 9.48
C LYS A 407 12.90 39.91 9.73
N TRP A 408 13.88 40.30 10.56
CA TRP A 408 15.00 39.45 10.96
C TRP A 408 14.65 38.70 12.23
N ILE A 409 14.90 37.39 12.27
CA ILE A 409 14.57 36.57 13.44
C ILE A 409 15.81 35.86 13.97
N TYR A 410 16.05 35.98 15.27
CA TYR A 410 17.00 35.17 16.00
C TYR A 410 16.35 33.84 16.40
N SER A 411 17.02 32.73 16.08
CA SER A 411 16.64 31.39 16.52
C SER A 411 17.88 30.59 16.89
N SER A 412 18.00 30.23 18.17
CA SER A 412 19.10 29.40 18.66
C SER A 412 19.05 27.97 18.11
N LYS A 413 17.86 27.46 17.75
CA LYS A 413 17.67 26.10 17.23
C LYS A 413 18.45 25.84 15.94
N ILE A 414 18.67 26.88 15.13
CA ILE A 414 19.43 26.72 13.89
C ILE A 414 20.89 26.42 14.17
N SER A 415 21.45 26.94 15.26
CA SER A 415 22.84 26.68 15.59
C SER A 415 23.11 25.23 16.00
N GLU A 416 22.07 24.46 16.32
CA GLU A 416 22.18 23.02 16.58
C GLU A 416 22.47 22.24 15.29
N SER A 417 21.86 22.64 14.15
CA SER A 417 22.09 22.00 12.85
C SER A 417 23.16 22.70 12.00
N MET A 418 23.35 24.00 12.18
CA MET A 418 24.30 24.85 11.43
C MET A 418 25.07 25.76 12.39
N PRO A 419 26.20 25.28 12.96
CA PRO A 419 26.98 26.03 13.92
C PRO A 419 27.38 27.44 13.43
N GLY A 420 27.18 28.45 14.28
CA GLY A 420 27.52 29.84 13.98
C GLY A 420 26.46 30.64 13.20
N LEU A 421 25.37 30.01 12.79
CA LEU A 421 24.21 30.69 12.20
C LEU A 421 23.08 30.81 13.24
N HIS A 422 22.61 32.03 13.45
CA HIS A 422 21.62 32.33 14.48
C HIS A 422 20.47 33.21 14.00
N PHE A 423 20.61 33.82 12.83
CA PHE A 423 19.64 34.78 12.32
C PHE A 423 19.01 34.28 11.03
N LEU A 424 17.72 34.55 10.86
CA LEU A 424 16.92 34.18 9.71
C LEU A 424 16.37 35.42 9.03
N HIS A 425 16.30 35.36 7.72
CA HIS A 425 15.61 36.36 6.92
C HIS A 425 15.04 35.73 5.65
N ALA A 426 13.85 36.18 5.26
CA ALA A 426 13.24 35.87 3.97
C ALA A 426 13.94 36.68 2.86
N ASP A 427 14.84 36.03 2.12
CA ASP A 427 15.51 36.66 0.99
C ASP A 427 14.61 36.62 -0.24
N LYS A 428 14.13 37.79 -0.67
CA LYS A 428 13.26 37.93 -1.83
C LYS A 428 13.96 37.63 -3.16
N LYS A 429 15.28 37.79 -3.26
CA LYS A 429 16.03 37.50 -4.49
C LYS A 429 16.18 36.00 -4.71
N CYS A 430 16.46 35.27 -3.63
CA CYS A 430 16.60 33.81 -3.68
C CYS A 430 15.28 33.08 -3.45
N ASN A 431 14.20 33.80 -3.12
CA ASN A 431 12.87 33.25 -2.83
C ASN A 431 12.93 32.15 -1.75
N ARG A 432 13.76 32.35 -0.72
CA ARG A 432 14.06 31.36 0.34
C ARG A 432 14.31 32.04 1.68
N VAL A 433 14.11 31.29 2.77
CA VAL A 433 14.60 31.70 4.10
C VAL A 433 16.07 31.33 4.19
N MET A 434 16.90 32.33 4.48
CA MET A 434 18.34 32.18 4.57
C MET A 434 18.79 32.35 6.02
N ALA A 435 19.81 31.59 6.42
CA ALA A 435 20.43 31.67 7.74
C ALA A 435 21.73 32.47 7.68
N TYR A 436 21.95 33.32 8.67
CA TYR A 436 23.07 34.26 8.75
C TYR A 436 23.71 34.22 10.14
N SER A 437 25.00 34.54 10.19
CA SER A 437 25.76 34.69 11.43
C SER A 437 25.51 36.04 12.13
N LYS A 438 25.14 37.07 11.36
CA LYS A 438 24.80 38.40 11.87
C LYS A 438 23.76 39.12 11.00
N PRO A 439 22.86 39.93 11.59
CA PRO A 439 21.97 40.80 10.84
C PRO A 439 22.70 42.04 10.30
N PRO A 440 22.16 42.73 9.27
CA PRO A 440 22.65 44.02 8.82
C PRO A 440 22.57 45.07 9.95
N ALA A 441 23.53 46.01 9.95
CA ALA A 441 23.58 47.07 10.94
C ALA A 441 22.29 47.90 10.97
N GLY A 442 21.78 48.21 12.16
CA GLY A 442 20.59 49.03 12.36
C GLY A 442 19.25 48.34 12.05
N LYS A 443 19.23 47.05 11.72
CA LYS A 443 17.98 46.29 11.55
C LYS A 443 17.47 45.75 12.88
N ALA A 444 16.17 45.93 13.13
CA ALA A 444 15.49 45.31 14.27
C ALA A 444 15.44 43.79 14.09
N VAL A 445 15.80 43.07 15.14
CA VAL A 445 15.75 41.60 15.21
C VAL A 445 14.68 41.20 16.22
N TYR A 446 13.99 40.11 15.91
CA TYR A 446 12.96 39.53 16.75
C TYR A 446 13.33 38.12 17.18
N GLN A 447 12.65 37.55 18.16
CA GLN A 447 12.80 36.16 18.59
C GLN A 447 11.41 35.61 18.95
N GLU A 448 11.23 34.30 18.79
CA GLU A 448 10.04 33.62 19.28
C GLU A 448 10.22 33.22 20.75
N LYS A 449 9.26 33.61 21.61
CA LYS A 449 9.14 33.11 22.98
C LYS A 449 7.67 32.77 23.25
N ASN A 450 7.41 31.54 23.70
CA ASN A 450 6.07 31.03 24.03
C ASN A 450 5.05 31.27 22.90
N GLY A 451 5.42 31.00 21.65
CA GLY A 451 4.56 31.17 20.46
C GLY A 451 4.28 32.62 20.06
N ARG A 452 4.97 33.60 20.67
CA ARG A 452 4.85 35.02 20.34
C ARG A 452 6.18 35.58 19.85
N ILE A 453 6.09 36.51 18.90
CA ILE A 453 7.27 37.22 18.39
C ILE A 453 7.49 38.50 19.20
N ILE A 454 8.69 38.62 19.78
CA ILE A 454 9.10 39.78 20.58
C ILE A 454 10.46 40.32 20.07
N PRO A 455 10.80 41.59 20.32
CA PRO A 455 12.14 42.10 20.02
C PRO A 455 13.25 41.27 20.67
N TYR A 456 14.32 41.01 19.92
CA TYR A 456 15.51 40.33 20.40
C TYR A 456 16.49 41.35 21.00
N THR A 457 16.83 41.15 22.27
CA THR A 457 17.91 41.85 22.95
C THR A 457 19.01 40.84 23.26
N ALA A 458 20.19 41.03 22.67
CA ALA A 458 21.35 40.21 22.98
C ALA A 458 21.65 40.29 24.48
N ALA A 459 21.75 39.15 25.16
CA ALA A 459 22.17 39.13 26.55
C ALA A 459 23.60 39.68 26.63
N LEU A 460 23.76 40.88 27.20
CA LEU A 460 25.06 41.40 27.61
C LEU A 460 25.72 40.34 28.50
N LYS A 461 26.79 39.71 28.03
CA LYS A 461 27.65 38.90 28.89
C LYS A 461 28.10 39.80 30.03
N LYS A 462 27.57 39.59 31.23
CA LYS A 462 28.18 40.14 32.44
C LYS A 462 29.53 39.44 32.57
N GLU A 463 30.61 40.14 32.21
CA GLU A 463 31.93 39.79 32.71
C GLU A 463 31.85 39.86 34.23
N THR A 464 31.77 38.69 34.87
CA THR A 464 31.98 38.56 36.29
C THR A 464 33.43 38.96 36.55
N LYS A 465 33.67 40.24 36.86
CA LYS A 465 34.93 40.66 37.47
C LYS A 465 35.06 39.91 38.79
N THR A 466 35.82 38.82 38.78
CA THR A 466 36.27 38.13 39.98
C THR A 466 37.05 39.13 40.81
N LYS A 467 36.44 39.60 41.91
CA LYS A 467 37.17 40.29 42.98
C LYS A 467 38.22 39.31 43.50
N LYS A 468 39.50 39.64 43.31
CA LYS A 468 40.60 39.02 44.05
C LYS A 468 40.37 39.29 45.53
N ASN A 469 40.00 38.26 46.28
CA ASN A 469 40.11 38.27 47.73
C ASN A 469 41.59 38.15 48.07
N ASN A 470 42.19 39.26 48.51
CA ASN A 470 43.38 39.23 49.34
C ASN A 470 42.90 38.98 50.77
N SER A 471 43.06 37.76 51.26
CA SER A 471 43.07 37.46 52.69
C SER A 471 44.49 37.05 53.09
N PRO A 472 45.06 37.59 54.19
CA PRO A 472 46.42 37.29 54.61
C PRO A 472 46.52 35.87 55.17
N LYS A 473 47.68 35.26 54.98
CA LYS A 473 48.05 33.96 55.54
C LYS A 473 48.09 34.02 57.07
N LEU A 474 47.57 32.98 57.71
CA LEU A 474 48.05 32.46 58.99
C LEU A 474 48.29 30.96 58.81
#